data_AF-A0A210PKM5-F1
#
_entry.id   AF-A0A210PKM5-F1
#
_cell.length_a   1.000
_cell.length_b   1.000
_cell.length_c   1.000
_cell.angle_alpha   90.00
_cell.angle_beta   90.00
_cell.angle_gamma   90.00
#
_symmetry.space_group_name_H-M   'P 1'
#
loop_
_entity.id
_entity.type
_entity.pdbx_description
1 polymer ?
#
loop_
_entity_poly.entity_id
_entity_poly.type
_entity_poly.pdbx_seq_one_letter_code
_entity_poly.pdbx_strand_id
1 'polypeptide(L)'
;MTEIKAYELRTKTKAELVSKLAELKAELASLRVQKVNGNNAKLSKIQEVRKGIAVINTVISQSQREQQKTLFKGKKYLPLDLRYKKTRAIRRRLTPFEASQKTVRQTKHDTHFAQRKYAVKA
;
A
#
# COMPACT_ATOMS: atom_id res chain seq x y z
N MET A 1 -2.90 28.80 -10.09
CA MET A 1 -2.15 27.64 -10.64
C MET A 1 -3.00 26.43 -10.37
N THR A 2 -3.37 25.70 -11.42
CA THR A 2 -4.31 24.57 -11.33
C THR A 2 -3.78 23.52 -10.35
N GLU A 3 -4.62 23.13 -9.39
CA GLU A 3 -4.35 22.08 -8.43
C GLU A 3 -3.93 20.79 -9.15
N ILE A 4 -2.81 20.19 -8.74
CA ILE A 4 -2.31 18.95 -9.34
C ILE A 4 -3.18 17.78 -8.86
N LYS A 5 -3.93 17.17 -9.77
CA LYS A 5 -4.83 16.06 -9.44
C LYS A 5 -4.16 14.72 -9.72
N ALA A 6 -4.27 13.80 -8.76
CA ALA A 6 -3.56 12.53 -8.83
C ALA A 6 -3.97 11.64 -10.02
N TYR A 7 -5.23 11.67 -10.45
CA TYR A 7 -5.70 10.84 -11.57
C TYR A 7 -5.07 11.24 -12.90
N GLU A 8 -4.77 12.54 -13.10
CA GLU A 8 -4.12 13.07 -14.31
C GLU A 8 -2.64 12.67 -14.39
N LEU A 9 -2.03 12.35 -13.25
CA LEU A 9 -0.64 11.92 -13.19
C LEU A 9 -0.47 10.43 -13.45
N ARG A 10 -1.52 9.62 -13.26
CA ARG A 10 -1.45 8.16 -13.46
C ARG A 10 -1.31 7.75 -14.93
N THR A 11 -1.75 8.60 -15.85
CA THR A 11 -1.61 8.39 -17.30
C THR A 11 -0.25 8.79 -17.85
N LYS A 12 0.55 9.54 -17.06
CA LYS A 12 1.85 10.07 -17.48
C LYS A 12 2.97 9.07 -17.31
N THR A 13 4.03 9.24 -18.09
CA THR A 13 5.23 8.42 -17.96
C THR A 13 6.06 8.79 -16.73
N LYS A 14 6.89 7.87 -16.23
CA LYS A 14 7.79 8.14 -15.10
C LYS A 14 8.74 9.31 -15.40
N ALA A 15 9.21 9.44 -16.64
CA ALA A 15 10.12 10.51 -17.04
C ALA A 15 9.44 11.89 -16.94
N GLU A 16 8.20 12.02 -17.42
CA GLU A 16 7.40 13.25 -17.28
C GLU A 16 7.16 13.62 -15.82
N LEU A 17 6.84 12.64 -14.97
CA LEU A 17 6.63 12.88 -13.54
C LEU A 17 7.90 13.38 -12.83
N VAL A 18 9.07 12.84 -13.20
CA VAL A 18 10.36 13.27 -12.65
C VAL A 18 10.71 14.69 -13.10
N SER A 19 10.49 15.01 -14.37
CA SER A 19 10.67 16.37 -14.90
C SER A 19 9.78 17.37 -14.16
N LYS A 20 8.47 17.08 -14.04
CA LYS A 20 7.52 17.93 -13.31
C LYS A 20 7.88 18.11 -11.84
N LEU A 21 8.40 17.06 -11.21
CA LEU A 21 8.87 17.11 -9.83
C LEU A 21 10.07 18.05 -9.68
N ALA A 22 11.01 18.06 -10.62
CA ALA A 22 12.17 18.96 -10.61
C ALA A 22 11.74 20.43 -10.73
N GLU A 23 10.81 20.73 -11.63
CA GLU A 23 10.23 22.07 -11.78
C GLU A 23 9.60 22.57 -10.47
N LEU A 24 8.75 21.75 -9.84
CA LEU A 24 8.09 22.14 -8.58
C LEU A 24 9.08 22.31 -7.42
N LYS A 25 10.17 21.53 -7.38
CA LYS A 25 11.23 21.72 -6.38
C LYS A 25 11.97 23.03 -6.58
N ALA A 26 12.27 23.41 -7.83
CA ALA A 26 12.89 24.70 -8.15
C ALA A 26 11.96 25.86 -7.79
N GLU A 27 10.67 25.78 -8.13
CA GLU A 27 9.67 26.77 -7.75
C GLU A 27 9.57 26.91 -6.23
N LEU A 28 9.54 25.80 -5.50
CA LEU A 28 9.50 25.79 -4.04
C LEU A 28 10.74 26.46 -3.42
N ALA A 29 11.93 26.23 -3.99
CA ALA A 29 13.16 26.88 -3.54
C ALA A 29 13.10 28.39 -3.74
N SER A 30 12.66 28.85 -4.91
CA SER A 30 12.47 30.28 -5.21
C SER A 30 11.47 30.93 -4.24
N LEU A 31 10.33 30.29 -3.99
CA LEU A 31 9.31 30.80 -3.05
C LEU A 31 9.82 30.88 -1.61
N ARG A 32 10.72 29.99 -1.20
CA ARG A 32 11.35 30.05 0.13
C ARG A 32 12.30 31.24 0.26
N VAL A 33 13.11 31.51 -0.76
CA VAL A 33 14.00 32.68 -0.77
C VAL A 33 13.18 33.98 -0.74
N GLN A 34 12.13 34.07 -1.56
CA GLN A 34 11.23 35.23 -1.55
C GLN A 34 10.60 35.47 -0.18
N LYS A 35 10.19 34.40 0.52
CA LYS A 35 9.64 34.49 1.88
C LYS A 35 10.65 35.05 2.89
N VAL A 36 11.92 34.64 2.80
CA VAL A 36 12.98 35.08 3.73
C VAL A 36 13.32 36.55 3.51
N ASN A 37 13.34 37.01 2.26
CA ASN A 37 13.71 38.38 1.91
C ASN A 37 12.63 39.43 2.25
N GLY A 38 11.53 39.06 2.90
CA GLY A 38 10.44 39.98 3.25
C GLY A 38 9.61 40.47 2.06
N ASN A 39 9.85 39.94 0.85
CA ASN A 39 8.97 40.17 -0.29
C ASN A 39 7.61 39.53 0.00
N ASN A 40 6.52 40.11 -0.51
CA ASN A 40 5.15 39.67 -0.27
C ASN A 40 4.82 38.34 -1.00
N ALA A 41 5.56 37.29 -0.66
CA ALA A 41 5.44 35.96 -1.22
C ALA A 41 4.09 35.37 -0.81
N LYS A 42 3.28 34.95 -1.79
CA LYS A 42 1.99 34.30 -1.54
C LYS A 42 2.22 32.98 -0.80
N LEU A 43 2.06 33.00 0.53
CA LEU A 43 2.25 31.84 1.42
C LEU A 43 1.33 30.66 1.04
N SER A 44 0.15 30.94 0.50
CA SER A 44 -0.77 29.94 -0.05
C SER A 44 -0.13 29.08 -1.15
N LYS A 45 0.66 29.70 -2.03
CA LYS A 45 1.34 29.01 -3.14
C LYS A 45 2.39 28.02 -2.64
N ILE A 46 3.06 28.31 -1.52
CA ILE A 46 4.02 27.36 -0.89
C ILE A 46 3.29 26.08 -0.48
N GLN A 47 2.09 26.19 0.10
CA GLN A 47 1.30 25.03 0.50
C GLN A 47 0.87 24.20 -0.70
N GLU A 48 0.40 24.85 -1.77
CA GLU A 48 0.01 24.19 -3.03
C GLU A 48 1.18 23.41 -3.64
N VAL A 49 2.36 24.03 -3.79
CA VAL A 49 3.54 23.38 -4.38
C VAL A 49 4.02 22.20 -3.52
N ARG A 50 4.01 22.33 -2.18
CA ARG A 50 4.35 21.24 -1.26
C ARG A 50 3.42 20.03 -1.43
N LYS A 51 2.11 20.28 -1.51
CA LYS A 51 1.12 19.23 -1.74
C LYS A 51 1.33 18.59 -3.12
N GLY A 52 1.57 19.39 -4.15
CA GLY A 52 1.88 18.91 -5.50
C GLY A 52 3.07 17.94 -5.55
N ILE A 53 4.19 18.29 -4.90
CA ILE A 53 5.37 17.42 -4.79
C ILE A 53 5.02 16.09 -4.10
N ALA A 54 4.25 16.14 -3.01
CA ALA A 54 3.84 14.94 -2.27
C ALA A 54 2.95 14.01 -3.13
N VAL A 55 2.03 14.59 -3.91
CA VAL A 55 1.15 13.84 -4.80
C VAL A 55 1.95 13.13 -5.90
N ILE A 56 2.90 13.81 -6.56
CA ILE A 56 3.74 13.18 -7.60
C ILE A 56 4.58 12.04 -7.02
N ASN A 57 5.24 12.24 -5.88
CA ASN A 57 6.03 11.19 -5.22
C ASN A 57 5.18 9.96 -4.86
N THR A 58 3.93 10.20 -4.46
CA THR A 58 2.98 9.13 -4.13
C THR A 58 2.62 8.32 -5.36
N VAL A 59 2.31 8.96 -6.50
CA VAL A 59 1.99 8.28 -7.77
C VAL A 59 3.18 7.47 -8.28
N ILE A 60 4.39 8.03 -8.26
CA ILE A 60 5.62 7.30 -8.64
C ILE A 60 5.79 6.06 -7.76
N SER A 61 5.66 6.20 -6.44
CA SER A 61 5.83 5.10 -5.49
C SER A 61 4.75 4.01 -5.65
N GLN A 62 3.50 4.42 -5.92
CA GLN A 62 2.39 3.50 -6.20
C GLN A 62 2.68 2.65 -7.44
N SER A 63 3.01 3.30 -8.57
CA SER A 63 3.32 2.62 -9.83
C SER A 63 4.50 1.65 -9.70
N GLN A 64 5.59 2.09 -9.05
CA GLN A 64 6.74 1.22 -8.79
C GLN A 64 6.38 -0.01 -7.94
N ARG A 65 5.58 0.18 -6.89
CA ARG A 65 5.15 -0.91 -6.02
C ARG A 65 4.20 -1.88 -6.72
N GLU A 66 3.35 -1.39 -7.61
CA GLU A 66 2.48 -2.23 -8.45
C GLU A 66 3.30 -3.09 -9.41
N GLN A 67 4.28 -2.53 -10.10
CA GLN A 67 5.20 -3.28 -10.96
C GLN A 67 6.00 -4.33 -10.19
N GLN A 68 6.42 -4.02 -8.96
CA GLN A 68 7.07 -5.02 -8.10
C GLN A 68 6.10 -6.13 -7.69
N LYS A 69 4.85 -5.80 -7.34
CA LYS A 69 3.83 -6.80 -7.01
C LYS A 69 3.53 -7.74 -8.19
N THR A 70 3.46 -7.23 -9.42
CA THR A 70 3.24 -8.06 -10.60
C THR A 70 4.44 -8.99 -10.86
N LEU A 71 5.66 -8.47 -10.75
CA LEU A 71 6.90 -9.25 -10.93
C LEU A 71 7.09 -10.37 -9.90
N PHE A 72 6.61 -10.17 -8.67
CA PHE A 72 6.71 -11.17 -7.59
C PHE A 72 5.43 -11.99 -7.40
N LYS A 73 4.39 -11.78 -8.23
CA LYS A 73 3.14 -12.53 -8.15
C LYS A 73 3.38 -14.02 -8.35
N GLY A 74 2.88 -14.85 -7.43
CA GLY A 74 3.01 -16.32 -7.50
C GLY A 74 4.39 -16.89 -7.15
N LYS A 75 5.42 -16.05 -6.93
CA LYS A 75 6.73 -16.53 -6.49
C LYS A 75 6.66 -17.01 -5.03
N LYS A 76 7.35 -18.11 -4.73
CA LYS A 76 7.43 -18.68 -3.38
C LYS A 76 7.98 -17.68 -2.35
N TYR A 77 8.99 -16.90 -2.74
CA TYR A 77 9.65 -15.93 -1.86
C TYR A 77 9.30 -14.50 -2.27
N LEU A 78 8.67 -13.79 -1.34
CA LEU A 78 8.40 -12.36 -1.45
C LEU A 78 9.42 -11.55 -0.62
N PRO A 79 9.91 -10.41 -1.15
CA PRO A 79 10.63 -9.40 -0.39
C PRO A 79 9.82 -8.95 0.84
N LEU A 80 10.51 -8.56 1.93
CA LEU A 80 9.87 -8.18 3.19
C LEU A 80 8.86 -7.03 3.02
N ASP A 81 9.15 -6.07 2.15
CA ASP A 81 8.30 -4.88 1.90
C ASP A 81 6.97 -5.20 1.21
N LEU A 82 6.90 -6.32 0.49
CA LEU A 82 5.70 -6.78 -0.21
C LEU A 82 4.88 -7.78 0.60
N ARG A 83 5.38 -8.23 1.76
CA ARG A 83 4.63 -9.14 2.64
C ARG A 83 3.48 -8.41 3.30
N TYR A 84 2.38 -9.12 3.52
CA TYR A 84 1.24 -8.59 4.25
C TYR A 84 1.66 -8.17 5.67
N LYS A 85 1.22 -6.98 6.10
CA LYS A 85 1.48 -6.45 7.44
C LYS A 85 0.59 -7.14 8.48
N LYS A 86 1.09 -8.25 9.03
CA LYS A 86 0.51 -9.03 10.14
C LYS A 86 1.43 -8.97 11.35
N THR A 87 0.88 -9.17 12.54
CA THR A 87 1.69 -9.38 13.76
C THR A 87 2.57 -10.62 13.61
N ARG A 88 3.68 -10.67 14.34
CA ARG A 88 4.59 -11.84 14.33
C ARG A 88 3.86 -13.12 14.74
N ALA A 89 2.99 -13.04 15.76
CA ALA A 89 2.17 -14.17 16.22
C ALA A 89 1.26 -14.70 15.09
N ILE A 90 0.56 -13.83 14.37
CA ILE A 90 -0.31 -14.24 13.25
C ILE A 90 0.49 -14.83 12.08
N ARG A 91 1.74 -14.39 11.87
CA ARG A 91 2.61 -14.97 10.82
C ARG A 91 3.18 -16.34 11.18
N ARG A 92 3.26 -16.68 12.47
CA ARG A 92 3.87 -17.93 12.97
C ARG A 92 2.85 -19.04 13.26
N ARG A 93 1.57 -18.70 13.42
CA ARG A 93 0.50 -19.71 13.59
C ARG A 93 0.37 -20.59 12.35
N LEU A 94 -0.15 -21.80 12.55
CA LEU A 94 -0.50 -22.73 11.48
C LEU A 94 -1.50 -22.10 10.50
N THR A 95 -1.44 -22.52 9.25
CA THR A 95 -2.48 -22.20 8.27
C THR A 95 -3.81 -22.87 8.68
N PRO A 96 -4.97 -22.32 8.28
CA PRO A 96 -6.26 -22.95 8.58
C PRO A 96 -6.35 -24.39 8.08
N PHE A 97 -5.72 -24.68 6.94
CA PHE A 97 -5.65 -26.02 6.36
C PHE A 97 -4.86 -26.97 7.27
N GLU A 98 -3.66 -26.59 7.69
CA GLU A 98 -2.84 -27.40 8.61
C GLU A 98 -3.54 -27.58 9.96
N ALA A 99 -4.17 -26.53 10.48
CA ALA A 99 -4.93 -26.60 11.73
C ALA A 99 -6.17 -27.49 11.64
N SER A 100 -6.79 -27.62 10.46
CA SER A 100 -7.93 -28.50 10.23
C SER A 100 -7.54 -29.93 9.87
N GLN A 101 -6.26 -30.22 9.66
CA GLN A 101 -5.81 -31.57 9.32
C GLN A 101 -6.15 -32.53 10.47
N LYS A 102 -6.85 -33.61 10.13
CA LYS A 102 -7.17 -34.71 11.04
C LYS A 102 -6.40 -35.94 10.62
N THR A 103 -5.97 -36.73 11.59
CA THR A 103 -5.38 -38.04 11.29
C THR A 103 -6.44 -38.96 10.68
N VAL A 104 -6.01 -39.93 9.85
CA VAL A 104 -6.93 -40.91 9.26
C VAL A 104 -7.76 -41.63 10.33
N ARG A 105 -7.15 -41.89 11.50
CA ARG A 105 -7.84 -42.47 12.66
C ARG A 105 -8.95 -41.57 13.19
N GLN A 106 -8.68 -40.28 13.39
CA GLN A 106 -9.68 -39.32 13.87
C GLN A 106 -10.80 -39.15 12.85
N THR A 107 -10.48 -39.03 11.56
CA THR A 107 -11.47 -38.91 10.49
C THR A 107 -12.41 -40.11 10.48
N LYS A 108 -11.87 -41.34 10.56
CA LYS A 108 -12.70 -42.55 10.67
C LYS A 108 -13.60 -42.47 11.90
N HIS A 109 -13.07 -42.13 13.07
CA HIS A 109 -13.88 -42.02 14.28
C HIS A 109 -15.02 -40.99 14.11
N ASP A 110 -14.73 -39.79 13.63
CA ASP A 110 -15.70 -38.73 13.43
C ASP A 110 -16.80 -39.11 12.41
N THR A 111 -16.45 -39.88 11.37
CA THR A 111 -17.43 -40.39 10.40
C THR A 111 -18.37 -41.42 11.03
N HIS A 112 -17.86 -42.33 11.86
CA HIS A 112 -18.67 -43.40 12.45
C HIS A 112 -19.45 -42.93 13.68
N PHE A 113 -18.88 -42.03 14.48
CA PHE A 113 -19.44 -41.53 15.75
C PHE A 113 -19.67 -40.01 15.70
N ALA A 114 -20.40 -39.56 14.69
CA ALA A 114 -20.75 -38.14 14.58
C ALA A 114 -21.62 -37.70 15.77
N GLN A 115 -21.32 -36.52 16.33
CA GLN A 115 -22.11 -35.93 17.40
C GLN A 115 -23.53 -35.63 16.88
N ARG A 116 -24.52 -36.34 17.43
CA ARG A 116 -25.92 -36.18 17.05
C ARG A 116 -26.53 -35.01 17.80
N LYS A 117 -27.32 -34.20 17.11
CA LYS A 117 -28.20 -33.21 17.75
C LYS A 117 -29.47 -33.94 18.19
N TYR A 118 -29.79 -33.86 19.48
CA TYR A 118 -31.03 -34.42 20.04
C TYR A 118 -31.62 -33.44 21.05
N ALA A 119 -32.91 -33.60 21.33
CA ALA A 119 -33.63 -32.90 22.39
C ALA A 119 -34.42 -33.92 23.21
N VAL A 120 -34.60 -33.64 24.50
CA VAL A 120 -35.45 -34.45 25.39
C VAL A 120 -36.77 -33.72 25.54
N LYS A 121 -37.87 -34.44 25.30
CA LYS A 121 -39.22 -33.90 25.50
C LYS A 121 -39.43 -33.66 27.00
N ALA A 122 -40.02 -32.53 27.36
CA ALA A 122 -40.48 -32.25 28.72
C ALA A 122 -41.57 -33.25 29.14
#